data_AF-A0A961M260-F1
#
_entry.id   AF-A0A961M260-F1
#
_cell.length_a   1.000
_cell.length_b   1.000
_cell.length_c   1.000
_cell.angle_alpha   90.00
_cell.angle_beta   90.00
_cell.angle_gamma   90.00
#
_symmetry.space_group_name_H-M   'P 1'
#
loop_
_entity.id
_entity.type
_entity.pdbx_description
1 polymer ?
#
loop_
_entity_poly.entity_id
_entity_poly.type
_entity_poly.pdbx_seq_one_letter_code
_entity_poly.pdbx_strand_id
1 'polypeptide(L)' 'ARWARSRDGREVLTCAGIDPNERVVSGLMQFVAAGVRTSVALSREESERRMAAMQAEAA' A
#
# COMPACT_ATOMS: atom_id res chain seq x y z
N ALA A 1 7.46 2.53 10.74
CA ALA A 1 7.06 3.84 10.18
C ALA A 1 7.19 4.97 11.21
N ARG A 2 8.31 5.68 11.16
CA ARG A 2 8.54 6.92 11.93
C ARG A 2 8.03 8.15 11.17
N TRP A 3 8.07 8.11 9.84
CA TRP A 3 7.65 9.21 8.96
C TRP A 3 6.15 9.53 9.07
N ALA A 4 5.25 8.55 8.94
CA ALA A 4 3.79 8.81 9.04
C ALA A 4 3.33 9.37 10.41
N ARG A 5 4.20 9.31 11.44
CA ARG A 5 3.97 9.91 12.76
C ARG A 5 4.70 11.24 12.97
N SER A 6 5.57 11.63 12.04
CA SER A 6 6.28 12.91 12.11
C SER A 6 5.34 14.06 11.71
N ARG A 7 5.74 15.29 12.06
CA ARG A 7 5.03 16.51 11.65
C ARG A 7 4.91 16.59 10.13
N ASP A 8 6.01 16.37 9.43
CA ASP A 8 6.09 16.37 7.96
C ASP A 8 5.16 15.31 7.33
N GLY A 9 5.18 14.08 7.84
CA GLY A 9 4.30 13.03 7.32
C GLY A 9 2.82 13.31 7.57
N ARG A 10 2.47 13.91 8.71
CA ARG A 10 1.10 14.36 9.00
C ARG A 10 0.64 15.48 8.08
N GLU A 11 1.51 16.44 7.78
CA GLU A 11 1.24 17.52 6.81
C GLU A 11 0.96 16.94 5.42
N VAL A 12 1.80 16.02 4.95
CA VAL A 12 1.61 15.36 3.65
C VAL A 12 0.30 14.57 3.59
N LEU A 13 -0.03 13.81 4.64
CA LEU A 13 -1.30 13.07 4.70
C LEU A 13 -2.51 14.02 4.67
N THR A 14 -2.45 15.09 5.44
CA THR A 14 -3.49 16.13 5.46
C THR A 14 -3.65 16.78 4.08
N CYS A 15 -2.56 17.15 3.43
CA CYS A 15 -2.57 17.71 2.07
C CYS A 15 -3.14 16.73 1.04
N ALA A 16 -2.98 15.42 1.26
CA ALA A 16 -3.57 14.37 0.43
C ALA A 16 -5.04 14.06 0.78
N GLY A 17 -5.65 14.78 1.74
CA GLY A 17 -7.02 14.54 2.20
C GLY A 17 -7.19 13.30 3.08
N ILE A 18 -6.09 12.77 3.62
CA ILE A 18 -6.07 11.59 4.47
C ILE A 18 -5.95 12.03 5.94
N ASP A 19 -6.92 11.65 6.76
CA ASP A 19 -6.87 11.89 8.20
C ASP A 19 -5.75 11.06 8.87
N PRO A 20 -4.79 11.70 9.55
CA PRO A 20 -3.69 10.99 10.20
C PRO A 20 -4.15 10.35 11.52
N ASN A 21 -4.58 9.09 11.43
CA ASN A 21 -4.94 8.26 12.59
C ASN A 21 -4.14 6.94 12.64
N GLU A 22 -4.31 6.19 13.73
CA GLU A 22 -3.60 4.93 13.95
C GLU A 22 -3.85 3.89 12.85
N ARG A 23 -5.06 3.84 12.30
CA ARG A 23 -5.38 2.90 11.21
C ARG A 23 -4.59 3.22 9.96
N VAL A 24 -4.48 4.50 9.59
CA VAL A 24 -3.69 4.95 8.43
C VAL A 24 -2.21 4.65 8.64
N VAL A 25 -1.67 4.98 9.80
CA VAL A 25 -0.27 4.72 10.13
C VAL A 25 0.03 3.23 10.08
N SER A 26 -0.84 2.39 10.68
CA SER A 26 -0.69 0.93 10.69
C SER A 26 -0.78 0.35 9.28
N GLY A 27 -1.77 0.77 8.48
CA GLY A 27 -1.92 0.34 7.10
C GLY A 27 -0.71 0.70 6.23
N LEU A 28 -0.18 1.91 6.37
CA LEU A 28 1.05 2.33 5.68
C LEU A 28 2.28 1.53 6.13
N MET A 29 2.38 1.19 7.42
CA MET A 29 3.45 0.31 7.92
C MET A 29 3.39 -1.06 7.25
N GLN A 30 2.19 -1.67 7.23
CA GLN A 30 2.00 -3.00 6.63
C GLN A 30 2.24 -2.97 5.13
N PHE A 31 1.78 -1.93 4.44
CA PHE A 31 2.00 -1.75 3.01
C PHE A 31 3.49 -1.69 2.66
N VAL A 32 4.26 -0.88 3.40
CA VAL A 32 5.72 -0.77 3.22
C VAL A 32 6.43 -2.08 3.60
N ALA A 33 6.03 -2.71 4.71
CA ALA A 33 6.63 -3.97 5.17
C ALA A 33 6.39 -5.13 4.20
N ALA A 34 5.23 -5.16 3.53
CA ALA A 34 4.91 -6.12 2.49
C ALA A 34 5.66 -5.87 1.17
N GLY A 35 6.44 -4.77 1.06
CA GLY A 35 7.24 -4.46 -0.13
C GLY A 35 6.40 -4.27 -1.40
N VAL A 36 5.13 -3.91 -1.25
CA VAL A 36 4.21 -3.74 -2.38
C VAL A 36 4.69 -2.55 -3.22
N ARG A 37 5.17 -2.82 -4.44
CA ARG A 37 5.49 -1.75 -5.38
C ARG A 37 4.22 -0.93 -5.62
N THR A 38 4.31 0.38 -5.49
CA THR A 38 3.18 1.31 -5.68
C THR A 38 2.45 1.12 -7.00
N SER A 39 3.13 0.61 -8.04
CA SER A 39 2.52 0.22 -9.32
C SER A 39 1.60 -1.01 -9.28
N VAL A 40 1.68 -1.85 -8.24
CA VAL A 40 0.83 -3.04 -8.03
C VAL A 40 -0.35 -2.75 -7.09
N ALA A 41 -0.25 -1.70 -6.28
CA ALA A 41 -1.26 -1.34 -5.29
C ALA A 41 -2.63 -0.94 -5.90
N LEU A 42 -2.68 -0.62 -7.19
CA LEU A 42 -3.88 -0.09 -7.85
C LEU A 42 -4.67 -1.09 -8.70
N SER A 43 -4.35 -2.39 -8.73
CA SER A 43 -5.24 -3.29 -9.49
C SER A 43 -5.31 -4.70 -8.91
N ARG A 44 -6.41 -4.97 -8.20
CA ARG A 44 -6.86 -6.34 -7.90
C ARG A 44 -6.95 -7.17 -9.19
N GLU A 45 -7.40 -6.56 -10.28
CA GLU A 45 -7.53 -7.20 -11.60
C GLU A 45 -6.18 -7.65 -12.18
N GLU A 46 -5.09 -6.85 -12.05
CA GLU A 46 -3.76 -7.29 -12.50
C GLU A 46 -3.16 -8.40 -11.62
N SER A 47 -3.44 -8.38 -10.31
CA SER A 47 -3.00 -9.45 -9.40
C SER A 47 -3.71 -10.77 -9.70
N GLU A 48 -5.02 -10.73 -9.96
CA GLU A 48 -5.81 -11.90 -10.33
C GLU A 48 -5.37 -12.45 -11.69
N ARG A 49 -5.09 -11.59 -12.69
CA ARG A 49 -4.54 -12.02 -13.99
C ARG A 49 -3.19 -12.71 -13.86
N ARG A 50 -2.29 -12.20 -13.02
CA ARG A 50 -0.98 -12.84 -12.80
C ARG A 50 -1.08 -14.16 -12.06
N MET A 51 -1.94 -14.28 -11.05
CA MET A 51 -2.15 -15.56 -10.37
C MET A 51 -2.80 -16.59 -11.30
N ALA A 52 -3.79 -16.17 -12.10
CA ALA A 52 -4.42 -17.05 -13.08
C ALA A 52 -3.43 -17.53 -14.15
N ALA A 53 -2.57 -16.63 -14.66
CA ALA A 53 -1.51 -16.99 -15.59
C ALA A 53 -0.48 -17.96 -14.96
N MET A 54 -0.06 -17.71 -13.72
CA MET A 54 0.89 -18.57 -13.01
C MET A 54 0.31 -19.97 -12.70
N GLN A 55 -1.00 -20.05 -12.42
CA GLN A 55 -1.71 -21.32 -12.23
C GLN A 55 -1.84 -22.10 -13.54
N ALA A 56 -2.03 -21.41 -14.67
CA ALA A 56 -2.11 -22.04 -15.99
C ALA A 56 -0.74 -22.52 -16.51
N GLU A 57 0.35 -21.87 -16.14
CA GLU A 57 1.72 -22.30 -16.49
C GLU A 57 2.22 -23.48 -15.64
N ALA A 58 1.62 -23.71 -14.47
CA ALA A 58 2.00 -24.78 -13.54
C ALA A 58 1.18 -26.08 -13.71
N ALA A 59 0.22 -26.11 -14.63
CA ALA A 59 -0.64 -27.26 -14.96
C ALA A 59 -0.30 -27.82 -16.34
#